data_AF-A0A1W9LAC9-F1
#
_entry.id   AF-A0A1W9LAC9-F1
#
_cell.length_a   1.000
_cell.length_b   1.000
_cell.length_c   1.000
_cell.angle_alpha   90.00
_cell.angle_beta   90.00
_cell.angle_gamma   90.00
#
_symmetry.space_group_name_H-M   'P 1'
#
loop_
_entity.id
_entity.type
_entity.pdbx_description
1 polymer ?
#
loop_
_entity_poly.entity_id
_entity_poly.type
_entity_poly.pdbx_seq_one_letter_code
_entity_poly.pdbx_strand_id
1 'polypeptide(L)'
;EPALAAGRRVILIQGAGGSPNVSLGWWWMGTQVGTAFARHPALGDFPHEGYLSPLAFRILKGGLRLPALAGLRPAEMFAVGEGGDGYYLYGAEARVGRGRVLLTFGLDLLSGHPEGTCILDGLIRRARSEAFDPQGTVELTLPVQSGGAGR
;
A
#
# COMPACT_ATOMS: atom_id res chain seq x y z
N GLU A 1 -4.22 -2.34 -19.17
CA GLU A 1 -4.75 -1.00 -18.82
C GLU A 1 -4.24 0.07 -19.79
N PRO A 2 -5.10 0.95 -20.34
CA PRO A 2 -4.70 1.95 -21.32
C PRO A 2 -3.75 3.04 -20.76
N ALA A 3 -3.86 3.40 -19.48
CA ALA A 3 -3.04 4.47 -18.88
C ALA A 3 -1.56 4.09 -18.71
N LEU A 4 -1.27 2.92 -18.11
CA LEU A 4 0.10 2.43 -17.93
C LEU A 4 0.77 2.14 -19.28
N ALA A 5 0.02 1.56 -20.23
CA ALA A 5 0.51 1.33 -21.60
C ALA A 5 0.88 2.64 -22.32
N ALA A 6 0.14 3.73 -22.05
CA ALA A 6 0.44 5.08 -22.55
C ALA A 6 1.57 5.81 -21.78
N GLY A 7 2.25 5.12 -20.85
CA GLY A 7 3.36 5.70 -20.08
C GLY A 7 2.93 6.66 -18.97
N ARG A 8 1.67 6.60 -18.52
CA ARG A 8 1.17 7.47 -17.45
C ARG A 8 1.65 7.02 -16.08
N ARG A 9 1.62 7.97 -15.14
CA ARG A 9 1.83 7.76 -13.71
C ARG A 9 0.47 7.45 -13.09
N VAL A 10 0.36 6.34 -12.36
CA VAL A 10 -0.90 5.81 -11.82
C VAL A 10 -0.77 5.56 -10.33
N ILE A 11 -1.86 5.77 -9.58
CA ILE A 11 -1.99 5.31 -8.20
C ILE A 11 -2.97 4.15 -8.22
N LEU A 12 -2.52 2.98 -7.77
CA LEU A 12 -3.34 1.80 -7.60
C LEU A 12 -3.68 1.66 -6.12
N ILE A 13 -4.97 1.71 -5.82
CA ILE A 13 -5.51 1.50 -4.46
C ILE A 13 -6.31 0.20 -4.48
N GLN A 14 -5.83 -0.81 -3.75
CA GLN A 14 -6.47 -2.11 -3.65
C GLN A 14 -6.60 -2.58 -2.20
N GLY A 15 -7.52 -3.52 -1.96
CA GLY A 15 -7.71 -4.13 -0.64
C GLY A 15 -8.25 -3.16 0.42
N ALA A 16 -8.89 -2.05 0.02
CA ALA A 16 -9.47 -1.08 0.96
C ALA A 16 -10.75 -1.60 1.66
N GLY A 17 -11.37 -2.67 1.15
CA GLY A 17 -12.50 -3.35 1.78
C GLY A 17 -12.07 -4.51 2.67
N GLY A 18 -12.83 -4.76 3.75
CA GLY A 18 -12.59 -5.87 4.68
C GLY A 18 -12.50 -5.42 6.15
N SER A 19 -12.45 -6.40 7.05
CA SER A 19 -12.30 -6.14 8.49
C SER A 19 -10.98 -5.43 8.79
N PRO A 20 -10.93 -4.53 9.79
CA PRO A 20 -9.67 -3.95 10.26
C PRO A 20 -8.67 -5.04 10.62
N ASN A 21 -7.42 -4.88 10.21
CA ASN A 21 -6.35 -5.81 10.59
C ASN A 21 -5.90 -5.59 12.06
N VAL A 22 -6.15 -4.39 12.60
CA VAL A 22 -5.94 -4.04 14.01
C VAL A 22 -7.23 -3.45 14.57
N SER A 23 -7.68 -3.91 15.74
CA SER A 23 -8.82 -3.34 16.48
C SER A 23 -8.42 -3.10 17.94
N LEU A 24 -8.79 -1.95 18.49
CA LEU A 24 -8.51 -1.59 19.89
C LEU A 24 -9.50 -2.33 20.81
N GLY A 25 -9.00 -3.31 21.57
CA GLY A 25 -9.70 -4.19 22.52
C GLY A 25 -8.70 -5.06 23.30
N TRP A 26 -9.15 -6.12 24.01
CA TRP A 26 -8.24 -7.13 24.58
C TRP A 26 -7.33 -7.65 23.44
N TRP A 27 -6.06 -7.27 23.50
CA TRP A 27 -5.12 -7.20 22.37
C TRP A 27 -5.19 -8.38 21.40
N TRP A 28 -5.93 -8.21 20.31
CA TRP A 28 -5.89 -9.13 19.17
C TRP A 28 -5.25 -8.42 17.99
N MET A 29 -4.00 -8.78 17.71
CA MET A 29 -3.39 -8.52 16.41
C MET A 29 -4.01 -9.52 15.44
N GLY A 30 -4.43 -9.07 14.25
CA GLY A 30 -4.79 -9.97 13.17
C GLY A 30 -3.62 -10.88 12.77
N THR A 31 -3.69 -11.52 11.60
CA THR A 31 -2.56 -12.36 11.13
C THR A 31 -1.27 -11.55 10.90
N GLN A 32 -1.35 -10.21 10.90
CA GLN A 32 -0.25 -9.27 10.71
C GLN A 32 0.03 -8.51 12.01
N VAL A 33 1.26 -8.67 12.51
CA VAL A 33 1.70 -8.37 13.88
C VAL A 33 2.48 -7.05 13.96
N GLY A 34 3.13 -6.63 12.87
CA GLY A 34 3.88 -5.37 12.81
C GLY A 34 3.86 -4.75 11.41
N THR A 35 4.07 -3.43 11.31
CA THR A 35 4.25 -2.72 10.04
C THR A 35 5.38 -1.70 10.16
N ALA A 36 6.32 -1.76 9.24
CA ALA A 36 7.40 -0.80 9.07
C ALA A 36 7.03 0.20 7.97
N PHE A 37 7.31 1.48 8.22
CA PHE A 37 7.12 2.57 7.27
C PHE A 37 8.48 3.21 6.99
N ALA A 38 8.93 3.19 5.75
CA ALA A 38 10.13 3.93 5.37
C ALA A 38 9.88 5.44 5.46
N ARG A 39 10.91 6.25 5.76
CA ARG A 39 10.84 7.71 5.62
C ARG A 39 10.76 8.07 4.14
N HIS A 40 9.55 8.04 3.59
CA HIS A 40 9.33 8.07 2.15
C HIS A 40 8.38 9.20 1.76
N PRO A 41 8.69 10.02 0.73
CA PRO A 41 7.86 11.16 0.34
C PRO A 41 6.41 10.81 -0.02
N ALA A 42 6.15 9.57 -0.45
CA ALA A 42 4.80 9.09 -0.74
C ALA A 42 3.89 9.01 0.49
N LEU A 43 4.45 8.90 1.70
CA LEU A 43 3.69 8.93 2.96
C LEU A 43 3.37 10.37 3.40
N GLY A 44 3.90 11.37 2.69
CA GLY A 44 3.67 12.78 2.98
C GLY A 44 4.06 13.14 4.41
N ASP A 45 3.15 13.81 5.11
CA ASP A 45 3.32 14.28 6.48
C ASP A 45 2.68 13.31 7.50
N PHE A 46 2.36 12.08 7.08
CA PHE A 46 1.75 11.09 7.94
C PHE A 46 2.68 10.81 9.15
N PRO A 47 2.20 10.85 10.40
CA PRO A 47 3.06 10.69 11.55
C PRO A 47 3.48 9.22 11.71
N HIS A 48 4.75 8.93 11.41
CA HIS A 48 5.37 7.64 11.67
C HIS A 48 6.85 7.81 12.04
N GLU A 49 7.36 6.93 12.89
CA GLU A 49 8.77 6.95 13.33
C GLU A 49 9.56 5.75 12.78
N GLY A 50 9.14 5.24 11.63
CA GLY A 50 9.68 4.00 11.05
C GLY A 50 8.81 2.77 11.30
N TYR A 51 7.83 2.88 12.19
CA TYR A 51 6.95 1.80 12.63
C TYR A 51 5.48 2.22 12.61
N LEU A 52 4.60 1.23 12.83
CA LEU A 52 3.16 1.39 12.84
C LEU A 52 2.71 2.33 13.97
N SER A 53 2.13 3.47 13.59
CA SER A 53 1.44 4.37 14.51
C SER A 53 0.01 3.87 14.80
N PRO A 54 -0.53 4.01 16.02
CA PRO A 54 -1.94 3.75 16.30
C PRO A 54 -2.92 4.50 15.39
N LEU A 55 -2.50 5.62 14.80
CA LEU A 55 -3.25 6.35 13.78
C LEU A 55 -3.61 5.46 12.58
N ALA A 56 -2.68 4.58 12.18
CA ALA A 56 -2.86 3.70 11.03
C ALA A 56 -3.86 2.56 11.28
N PHE A 57 -4.23 2.24 12.53
CA PHE A 57 -5.07 1.08 12.83
C PHE A 57 -6.44 1.11 12.14
N ARG A 58 -7.01 2.30 11.95
CA ARG A 58 -8.31 2.46 11.25
C ARG A 58 -8.21 2.16 9.75
N ILE A 59 -7.07 2.53 9.15
CA ILE A 59 -6.88 2.44 7.71
C ILE A 59 -6.16 1.16 7.27
N LEU A 60 -5.51 0.45 8.18
CA LEU A 60 -4.72 -0.74 7.86
C LEU A 60 -5.60 -2.01 7.87
N LYS A 61 -5.74 -2.61 6.70
CA LYS A 61 -6.45 -3.86 6.39
C LYS A 61 -5.44 -4.94 5.99
N GLY A 62 -5.86 -5.97 5.26
CA GLY A 62 -4.94 -7.01 4.76
C GLY A 62 -4.06 -6.51 3.61
N GLY A 63 -2.74 -6.47 3.82
CA GLY A 63 -1.76 -6.22 2.75
C GLY A 63 -1.62 -7.38 1.75
N LEU A 64 -0.85 -7.18 0.69
CA LEU A 64 -0.54 -8.21 -0.30
C LEU A 64 0.61 -9.11 0.20
N ARG A 65 0.38 -10.41 0.36
CA ARG A 65 1.41 -11.35 0.83
C ARG A 65 2.62 -11.39 -0.12
N LEU A 66 3.83 -11.30 0.42
CA LEU A 66 5.08 -11.38 -0.33
C LEU A 66 5.64 -12.82 -0.33
N PRO A 67 6.37 -13.23 -1.39
CA PRO A 67 6.58 -12.51 -2.65
C PRO A 67 5.38 -12.66 -3.59
N ALA A 68 4.79 -11.55 -4.04
CA ALA A 68 3.68 -11.57 -5.02
C ALA A 68 3.96 -10.76 -6.29
N LEU A 69 4.91 -9.82 -6.26
CA LEU A 69 5.26 -8.98 -7.41
C LEU A 69 6.72 -9.23 -7.78
N ALA A 70 6.93 -10.11 -8.77
CA ALA A 70 8.25 -10.35 -9.31
C ALA A 70 8.85 -9.05 -9.88
N GLY A 71 10.12 -8.79 -9.58
CA GLY A 71 10.85 -7.60 -10.04
C GLY A 71 10.65 -6.33 -9.20
N LEU A 72 9.79 -6.36 -8.17
CA LEU A 72 9.71 -5.30 -7.17
C LEU A 72 10.99 -5.28 -6.32
N ARG A 73 11.63 -4.12 -6.18
CA ARG A 73 12.86 -4.00 -5.39
C ARG A 73 12.55 -3.63 -3.95
N PRO A 74 13.28 -4.17 -2.96
CA PRO A 74 13.10 -3.78 -1.55
C PRO A 74 13.23 -2.28 -1.31
N ALA A 75 14.12 -1.59 -2.04
CA ALA A 75 14.32 -0.15 -1.93
C ALA A 75 13.10 0.70 -2.36
N GLU A 76 12.11 0.09 -3.01
CA GLU A 76 10.90 0.75 -3.50
C GLU A 76 9.68 0.43 -2.66
N MET A 77 9.83 -0.46 -1.67
CA MET A 77 8.81 -0.76 -0.68
C MET A 77 8.91 0.29 0.43
N PHE A 78 7.82 1.00 0.68
CA PHE A 78 7.78 2.04 1.71
C PHE A 78 6.83 1.74 2.85
N ALA A 79 5.98 0.71 2.73
CA ALA A 79 5.19 0.17 3.83
C ALA A 79 5.08 -1.35 3.71
N VAL A 80 5.61 -2.07 4.71
CA VAL A 80 5.68 -3.54 4.73
C VAL A 80 5.35 -4.02 6.15
N GLY A 81 4.53 -5.05 6.28
CA GLY A 81 4.27 -5.69 7.56
C GLY A 81 4.77 -7.11 7.64
N GLU A 82 4.96 -7.55 8.87
CA GLU A 82 5.21 -8.92 9.26
C GLU A 82 3.90 -9.52 9.80
N GLY A 83 3.59 -10.73 9.38
CA GLY A 83 2.54 -11.56 9.92
C GLY A 83 3.05 -12.94 10.29
N GLY A 84 2.23 -13.71 11.02
CA GLY A 84 2.62 -15.03 11.52
C GLY A 84 3.00 -16.03 10.43
N ASP A 85 2.58 -15.80 9.18
CA ASP A 85 2.81 -16.67 8.02
C ASP A 85 3.65 -16.01 6.91
N GLY A 86 4.21 -14.82 7.13
CA GLY A 86 5.09 -14.16 6.16
C GLY A 86 5.05 -12.63 6.20
N TYR A 87 5.51 -12.01 5.11
CA TYR A 87 5.52 -10.55 4.97
C TYR A 87 4.42 -10.08 4.04
N TYR A 88 3.99 -8.84 4.24
CA TYR A 88 2.87 -8.24 3.53
C TYR A 88 3.22 -6.84 3.05
N LEU A 89 2.97 -6.57 1.79
CA LEU A 89 3.18 -5.28 1.16
C LEU A 89 1.94 -4.40 1.35
N TYR A 90 2.14 -3.17 1.83
CA TYR A 90 1.10 -2.13 1.91
C TYR A 90 1.34 -0.97 0.95
N GLY A 91 2.61 -0.68 0.65
CA GLY A 91 3.00 0.49 -0.11
C GLY A 91 4.30 0.28 -0.86
N ALA A 92 4.27 0.49 -2.19
CA ALA A 92 5.45 0.41 -3.04
C ALA A 92 5.39 1.33 -4.27
N GLU A 93 6.54 1.57 -4.86
CA GLU A 93 6.70 2.17 -6.19
C GLU A 93 7.16 1.11 -7.20
N ALA A 94 6.69 1.16 -8.45
CA ALA A 94 7.19 0.29 -9.51
C ALA A 94 7.00 0.87 -10.92
N ARG A 95 7.69 0.31 -11.91
CA ARG A 95 7.39 0.45 -13.34
C ARG A 95 6.49 -0.68 -13.81
N VAL A 96 5.57 -0.35 -14.72
CA VAL A 96 4.71 -1.32 -15.41
C VAL A 96 4.68 -0.96 -16.89
N GLY A 97 5.37 -1.74 -17.71
CA GLY A 97 5.61 -1.40 -19.11
C GLY A 97 6.27 -0.02 -19.23
N ARG A 98 5.61 0.90 -19.93
CA ARG A 98 6.07 2.29 -20.11
C ARG A 98 5.68 3.22 -18.95
N GLY A 99 4.76 2.78 -18.10
CA GLY A 99 4.16 3.57 -17.03
C GLY A 99 4.86 3.38 -15.68
N ARG A 100 4.38 4.13 -14.70
CA ARG A 100 4.86 4.10 -13.31
C ARG A 100 3.65 4.00 -12.39
N VAL A 101 3.76 3.20 -11.34
CA VAL A 101 2.65 2.95 -10.42
C VAL A 101 3.08 3.13 -8.96
N LEU A 102 2.25 3.83 -8.19
CA LEU A 102 2.24 3.77 -6.74
C LEU A 102 1.23 2.71 -6.34
N LEU A 103 1.70 1.65 -5.69
CA LEU A 103 0.90 0.50 -5.29
C LEU A 103 0.54 0.65 -3.83
N THR A 104 -0.75 0.54 -3.52
CA THR A 104 -1.22 0.40 -2.15
C THR A 104 -2.15 -0.80 -2.02
N PHE A 105 -1.91 -1.61 -1.00
CA PHE A 105 -2.70 -2.80 -0.69
C PHE A 105 -3.08 -2.77 0.78
N GLY A 106 -4.37 -2.90 1.09
CA GLY A 106 -4.81 -2.92 2.48
C GLY A 106 -4.70 -1.57 3.18
N LEU A 107 -4.54 -0.47 2.42
CA LEU A 107 -4.64 0.89 2.96
C LEU A 107 -5.98 1.49 2.53
N ASP A 108 -6.85 1.73 3.51
CA ASP A 108 -8.12 2.40 3.30
C ASP A 108 -7.92 3.92 3.20
N LEU A 109 -7.58 4.35 1.98
CA LEU A 109 -7.27 5.74 1.66
C LEU A 109 -8.49 6.56 1.23
N LEU A 110 -9.64 5.91 1.02
CA LEU A 110 -10.81 6.51 0.37
C LEU A 110 -12.02 6.66 1.30
N SER A 111 -11.97 6.15 2.53
CA SER A 111 -13.07 6.24 3.51
C SER A 111 -13.23 7.61 4.19
N GLY A 112 -12.37 8.59 3.88
CA GLY A 112 -12.43 9.94 4.46
C GLY A 112 -11.85 10.05 5.87
N HIS A 113 -11.15 9.01 6.36
CA HIS A 113 -10.34 9.13 7.57
C HIS A 113 -9.17 10.10 7.34
N PRO A 114 -8.85 10.98 8.31
CA PRO A 114 -7.79 11.97 8.15
C PRO A 114 -6.43 11.34 7.85
N GLU A 115 -6.16 10.14 8.38
CA GLU A 115 -4.95 9.37 8.10
C GLU A 115 -4.88 8.91 6.65
N GLY A 116 -5.99 8.38 6.12
CA GLY A 116 -6.10 7.95 4.74
C GLY A 116 -5.94 9.13 3.78
N THR A 117 -6.60 10.25 4.08
CA THR A 117 -6.47 11.50 3.31
C THR A 117 -5.04 12.03 3.32
N CYS A 118 -4.37 12.04 4.47
CA CYS A 118 -2.98 12.50 4.58
C CYS A 118 -2.03 11.68 3.70
N ILE A 119 -2.14 10.34 3.74
CA ILE A 119 -1.33 9.47 2.89
C ILE A 119 -1.70 9.64 1.41
N LEU A 120 -2.99 9.76 1.08
CA LEU A 120 -3.45 9.98 -0.29
C LEU A 120 -2.87 11.27 -0.89
N ASP A 121 -2.84 12.35 -0.12
CA ASP A 121 -2.20 13.60 -0.54
C ASP A 121 -0.71 13.41 -0.81
N GLY A 122 0.00 12.66 0.05
CA GLY A 122 1.39 12.26 -0.15
C GLY A 122 1.60 11.49 -1.47
N LEU A 123 0.74 10.51 -1.74
CA LEU A 123 0.78 9.70 -2.96
C LEU A 123 0.51 10.56 -4.21
N ILE A 124 -0.46 11.48 -4.16
CA ILE A 124 -0.76 12.40 -5.27
C ILE A 124 0.42 13.34 -5.52
N ARG A 125 1.02 13.93 -4.47
CA ARG A 125 2.22 14.76 -4.59
C ARG A 125 3.37 13.97 -5.21
N ARG A 126 3.58 12.73 -4.76
CA ARG A 126 4.61 11.84 -5.28
C ARG A 126 4.38 11.50 -6.74
N ALA A 127 3.18 11.07 -7.12
CA ALA A 127 2.82 10.73 -8.51
C ALA A 127 3.01 11.90 -9.48
N ARG A 128 2.91 13.14 -9.00
CA ARG A 128 3.12 14.35 -9.80
C ARG A 128 4.58 14.80 -9.87
N SER A 129 5.44 14.27 -9.01
CA SER A 129 6.85 14.64 -8.93
C SER A 129 7.69 13.97 -10.03
N GLU A 130 8.68 14.69 -10.55
CA GLU A 130 9.71 14.12 -11.43
C GLU A 130 10.63 13.13 -10.70
N ALA A 131 10.74 13.25 -9.38
CA ALA A 131 11.51 12.30 -8.59
C ALA A 131 10.85 10.91 -8.52
N PHE A 132 9.60 10.76 -8.98
CA PHE A 132 8.90 9.47 -9.03
C PHE A 132 9.44 8.62 -10.17
N ASP A 133 10.60 8.03 -9.96
CA ASP A 133 11.36 7.23 -10.92
C ASP A 133 11.77 5.86 -10.33
N PRO A 134 10.81 4.97 -10.07
CA PRO A 134 11.11 3.61 -9.62
C PRO A 134 11.91 2.85 -10.67
N GLN A 135 12.83 1.99 -10.26
CA GLN A 135 13.68 1.15 -11.08
C GLN A 135 13.23 -0.31 -11.20
N GLY A 136 12.45 -0.83 -10.25
CA GLY A 136 11.84 -2.15 -10.32
C GLY A 136 10.72 -2.18 -11.35
N THR A 137 10.60 -3.29 -12.06
CA THR A 137 9.55 -3.50 -13.06
C THR A 137 8.74 -4.69 -12.63
N VAL A 138 7.43 -4.52 -12.55
CA VAL A 138 6.49 -5.56 -12.13
C VAL A 138 5.45 -5.79 -13.21
N GLU A 139 4.92 -7.01 -13.25
CA GLU A 139 3.70 -7.30 -13.98
C GLU A 139 2.50 -7.19 -13.03
N LEU A 140 1.55 -6.33 -13.39
CA LEU A 140 0.29 -6.23 -12.66
C LEU A 140 -0.74 -7.16 -13.30
N THR A 141 -0.70 -8.43 -12.92
CA THR A 141 -1.82 -9.33 -13.13
C THR A 141 -2.80 -9.09 -11.99
N LEU A 142 -3.63 -8.04 -12.10
CA LEU A 142 -4.59 -7.69 -11.05
C LEU A 142 -5.49 -8.92 -10.78
N PRO A 143 -5.43 -9.56 -9.61
CA PRO A 143 -6.43 -10.54 -9.28
C PRO A 143 -7.75 -9.79 -9.13
N VAL A 144 -8.79 -10.24 -9.84
CA VAL A 144 -10.16 -9.87 -9.52
C VAL A 144 -10.41 -10.42 -8.13
N GLN A 145 -10.42 -9.56 -7.10
CA GLN A 145 -10.99 -9.96 -5.84
C GLN A 145 -12.49 -10.04 -6.03
N SER A 146 -12.98 -11.28 -6.20
CA SER A 146 -14.38 -11.60 -6.04
C SER A 146 -14.80 -11.10 -4.66
N GLY A 147 -15.60 -10.03 -4.63
CA GLY A 147 -16.29 -9.63 -3.42
C GLY A 147 -17.12 -10.81 -2.96
N GLY A 148 -16.65 -11.50 -1.91
CA GLY A 148 -17.46 -12.47 -1.17
C GLY A 148 -18.60 -11.70 -0.52
N ALA A 149 -19.70 -11.55 -1.26
CA ALA A 149 -20.99 -11.25 -0.67
C ALA A 149 -21.29 -12.37 0.33
N GLY A 150 -21.64 -11.96 1.55
CA GLY A 150 -21.74 -12.82 2.71
C GLY A 150 -22.69 -14.01 2.57
N ARG A 151 -22.51 -14.92 3.52
CA ARG A 151 -23.58 -15.66 4.17
C ARG A 151 -23.33 -15.61 5.66
#